data_AF-A0A2T0W983-F1
#
_entry.id   AF-A0A2T0W983-F1
#
_cell.length_a   1.000
_cell.length_b   1.000
_cell.length_c   1.000
_cell.angle_alpha   90.00
_cell.angle_beta   90.00
_cell.angle_gamma   90.00
#
_symmetry.space_group_name_H-M   'P 1'
#
loop_
_entity.id
_entity.type
_entity.pdbx_description
1 polymer ?
#
loop_
_entity_poly.entity_id
_entity_poly.type
_entity_poly.pdbx_seq_one_letter_code
_entity_poly.pdbx_strand_id
1 'polypeptide(L)'
;MSDTAVIYMANGKTYTVNSSPSSLHESLSQNNQSGDLLKKVHLVNGKEVLVNPAHIIAVETSEMSNMDVSTSDKPDPVADENRKDANLKAAKEFKKDLDGNME
;
A
#
# COMPACT_ATOMS: atom_id res chain seq x y z
N MET A 1 11.76 15.28 5.76
CA MET A 1 10.90 14.18 5.30
C MET A 1 9.48 14.61 5.53
N SER A 2 8.55 14.42 4.60
CA SER A 2 7.13 14.69 4.87
C SER A 2 6.58 13.51 5.66
N ASP A 3 6.41 13.70 6.97
CA ASP A 3 5.84 12.67 7.82
C ASP A 3 4.39 12.44 7.38
N THR A 4 4.14 11.23 6.87
CA THR A 4 2.82 10.79 6.41
C THR A 4 2.19 10.01 7.55
N ALA A 5 0.88 10.11 7.72
CA ALA A 5 0.14 9.35 8.73
C ALA A 5 -0.95 8.50 8.10
N VAL A 6 -1.35 7.45 8.81
CA VAL A 6 -2.49 6.60 8.46
C VAL A 6 -3.57 6.77 9.51
N ILE A 7 -4.78 7.14 9.07
CA ILE A 7 -5.98 7.24 9.93
C ILE A 7 -6.79 5.96 9.75
N TYR A 8 -7.10 5.28 10.86
CA TYR A 8 -7.96 4.11 10.90
C TYR A 8 -9.35 4.47 11.42
N MET A 9 -10.38 4.18 10.64
CA MET A 9 -11.77 4.48 10.97
C MET A 9 -12.51 3.25 11.53
N ALA A 10 -13.54 3.51 12.35
CA ALA A 10 -14.40 2.47 12.94
C ALA A 10 -15.14 1.59 11.92
N ASN A 11 -15.33 2.07 10.69
CA ASN A 11 -15.92 1.30 9.60
C ASN A 11 -14.91 0.44 8.83
N GLY A 12 -13.66 0.34 9.30
CA GLY A 12 -12.59 -0.40 8.66
C GLY A 12 -11.90 0.33 7.49
N LYS A 13 -12.32 1.56 7.14
CA LYS A 13 -11.61 2.35 6.12
C LYS A 13 -10.32 2.96 6.69
N THR A 14 -9.33 3.07 5.83
CA THR A 14 -8.06 3.72 6.14
C THR A 14 -7.79 4.87 5.18
N TYR A 15 -7.15 5.93 5.70
CA TYR A 15 -6.77 7.10 4.92
C TYR A 15 -5.31 7.44 5.16
N THR A 16 -4.53 7.49 4.08
CA THR A 16 -3.14 7.95 4.12
C THR A 16 -3.09 9.44 3.79
N VAL A 17 -2.52 10.23 4.71
CA VAL A 17 -2.64 11.69 4.70
C VAL A 17 -1.27 12.34 4.79
N ASN A 18 -1.09 13.46 4.09
CA ASN A 18 0.20 14.17 4.04
C ASN A 18 0.35 15.11 5.24
N SER A 19 0.34 14.55 6.44
CA SER A 19 0.44 15.27 7.71
C SER A 19 1.02 14.35 8.78
N SER A 20 1.81 14.91 9.70
CA SER A 20 2.39 14.12 10.78
C SER A 20 1.30 13.71 11.78
N PRO A 21 1.43 12.56 12.47
CA PRO A 21 0.46 12.14 13.48
C PRO A 21 0.22 13.19 14.57
N SER A 22 1.27 13.90 15.01
CA SER A 22 1.13 14.97 16.00
C SER A 22 0.28 16.13 15.49
N SER A 23 0.51 16.59 14.24
CA SER A 23 -0.27 17.67 13.64
C SER A 23 -1.75 17.29 13.43
N LEU A 24 -2.00 16.02 13.08
CA LEU A 24 -3.36 15.48 12.98
C LEU A 24 -4.03 15.40 14.33
N HIS A 25 -3.32 14.94 15.35
CA HIS A 25 -3.87 14.85 16.70
C HIS A 25 -4.30 16.24 17.18
N GLU A 26 -3.49 17.27 16.97
CA GLU A 26 -3.86 18.65 17.29
C GLU A 26 -5.09 19.13 16.49
N SER A 27 -5.09 18.95 15.16
CA SER A 27 -6.21 19.36 14.29
C SER A 27 -7.54 18.66 14.61
N LEU A 28 -7.47 17.37 14.96
CA LEU A 28 -8.62 16.55 15.33
C LEU A 28 -9.10 16.85 16.76
N SER A 29 -8.19 17.20 17.67
CA SER A 29 -8.49 17.48 19.09
C SER A 29 -8.90 18.92 19.34
N GLN A 30 -8.63 19.84 18.41
CA GLN A 30 -9.13 21.22 18.48
C GLN A 30 -10.66 21.20 18.42
N ASN A 31 -11.24 21.40 19.60
CA ASN A 31 -12.67 21.45 19.84
C ASN A 31 -13.21 22.73 19.17
N ASN A 32 -13.67 22.61 17.93
CA ASN A 32 -14.32 23.71 17.23
C ASN A 32 -15.61 23.99 18.01
N GLN A 33 -15.67 25.14 18.68
CA GLN A 33 -16.79 25.59 19.53
C GLN A 33 -18.13 25.75 18.79
N SER A 34 -18.32 25.19 17.60
CA SER A 34 -19.50 25.41 16.78
C SER A 34 -19.71 24.27 15.79
N GLY A 35 -20.50 23.27 16.16
CA GLY A 35 -21.26 22.37 15.26
C GLY A 35 -20.49 21.52 14.23
N ASP A 36 -19.17 21.65 14.14
CA ASP A 36 -18.38 21.07 13.05
C ASP A 36 -17.98 19.64 13.41
N LEU A 37 -18.91 18.71 13.17
CA LEU A 37 -18.76 17.27 13.42
C LEU A 37 -17.72 16.61 12.50
N LEU A 38 -17.34 17.29 11.42
CA LEU A 38 -16.45 16.78 10.39
C LEU A 38 -15.20 17.64 10.29
N LYS A 39 -14.05 16.98 10.14
CA LYS A 39 -12.75 17.61 9.92
C LYS A 39 -12.27 17.32 8.51
N LYS A 40 -11.74 18.34 7.84
CA LYS A 40 -11.11 18.19 6.52
C LYS A 40 -9.72 17.62 6.67
N VAL A 41 -9.38 16.65 5.83
CA VAL A 41 -8.05 16.06 5.77
C VAL A 41 -7.61 15.92 4.32
N HIS A 42 -6.33 16.20 4.07
CA HIS A 42 -5.71 16.09 2.74
C HIS A 42 -5.03 14.73 2.60
N LEU A 43 -5.52 13.95 1.65
CA LEU A 43 -4.90 12.69 1.27
C LEU A 43 -3.59 12.93 0.52
N VAL A 44 -2.72 11.91 0.50
CA VAL A 44 -1.46 11.94 -0.25
C VAL A 44 -1.62 12.20 -1.76
N ASN A 45 -2.78 11.89 -2.33
CA ASN A 45 -3.10 12.13 -3.74
C ASN A 45 -3.64 13.56 -4.01
N GLY A 46 -3.60 14.45 -3.02
CA GLY A 46 -4.07 15.84 -3.11
C GLY A 46 -5.59 16.00 -3.00
N LYS A 47 -6.36 14.90 -2.83
CA LYS A 47 -7.80 14.99 -2.60
C LYS A 47 -8.12 15.35 -1.16
N GLU A 48 -9.19 16.11 -0.98
CA GLU A 48 -9.76 16.41 0.33
C GLU A 48 -10.85 15.39 0.70
N VAL A 49 -10.85 14.96 1.95
CA VAL A 49 -11.93 14.15 2.53
C VAL A 49 -12.39 14.75 3.86
N LEU A 50 -13.66 14.54 4.17
CA LEU A 50 -14.24 14.89 5.46
C LEU A 50 -14.29 13.63 6.34
N VAL A 51 -13.69 13.70 7.52
CA VAL A 51 -13.69 12.62 8.51
C VAL A 51 -14.38 13.08 9.78
N ASN A 52 -15.14 12.20 10.41
CA ASN A 52 -15.66 12.44 11.75
C ASN A 52 -14.62 11.97 12.77
N PRO A 53 -14.04 12.86 13.61
CA PRO A 53 -13.05 12.47 14.62
C PRO A 53 -13.57 11.43 15.61
N ALA A 54 -14.88 11.41 15.91
CA ALA A 54 -15.48 10.45 16.82
C ALA A 54 -15.46 9.00 16.30
N HIS A 55 -15.20 8.80 15.00
CA HIS A 55 -15.08 7.49 14.38
C HIS A 55 -13.64 7.10 14.06
N ILE A 56 -12.65 7.88 14.50
CA ILE A 56 -11.24 7.52 14.36
C ILE A 56 -10.86 6.60 15.52
N ILE A 57 -10.32 5.43 15.19
CA ILE A 57 -9.80 4.46 16.17
C ILE A 57 -8.35 4.76 16.50
N ALA A 58 -7.52 5.01 15.48
CA ALA A 58 -6.10 5.20 15.63
C ALA A 58 -5.54 6.11 14.53
N VAL A 59 -4.44 6.78 14.86
CA VAL A 59 -3.60 7.51 13.91
C VAL A 59 -2.17 7.05 14.13
N GLU A 60 -1.55 6.51 13.08
CA GLU A 60 -0.19 5.97 13.16
C GLU A 60 0.74 6.69 12.19
N THR A 61 2.02 6.74 12.53
CA THR A 61 3.06 7.15 11.58
C THR A 61 3.11 6.14 10.45
N SER A 62 3.01 6.62 9.21
CA SER A 62 3.18 5.76 8.05
C SER A 62 4.67 5.45 7.90
N GLU A 63 5.11 4.30 8.39
CA GLU A 63 6.37 3.69 7.97
C GLU A 63 6.21 3.18 6.54
N MET A 64 6.26 4.09 5.57
CA MET A 64 6.30 3.75 4.14
C MET A 64 7.56 2.93 3.76
N SER A 65 8.40 2.57 4.72
CA SER A 65 9.57 1.71 4.60
C SER A 65 9.26 0.29 4.10
N ASN A 66 8.01 -0.19 4.25
CA ASN A 66 7.62 -1.54 3.83
C ASN A 66 6.38 -1.56 2.94
N MET A 67 6.18 -0.50 2.13
CA MET A 67 5.36 -0.70 0.94
C MET A 67 6.17 -1.65 0.06
N ASP A 68 5.77 -2.92 0.05
CA ASP A 68 6.23 -3.94 -0.89
C ASP A 68 5.98 -3.38 -2.29
N VAL A 69 6.97 -2.65 -2.80
CA VAL A 69 7.13 -2.44 -4.22
C VAL A 69 7.49 -3.83 -4.70
N SER A 70 6.47 -4.65 -4.96
CA SER A 70 6.58 -5.73 -5.91
C SER A 70 7.30 -5.09 -7.08
N THR A 71 8.57 -5.47 -7.23
CA THR A 71 9.54 -4.81 -8.09
C THR A 71 8.83 -4.48 -9.39
N SER A 72 8.72 -3.19 -9.71
CA SER A 72 8.39 -2.80 -11.08
C SER A 72 9.44 -3.48 -11.94
N ASP A 73 9.06 -4.63 -12.51
CA ASP A 73 9.84 -5.37 -13.47
C ASP A 73 10.12 -4.38 -14.60
N LYS A 74 11.30 -3.74 -14.53
CA LYS A 74 11.89 -3.20 -15.74
C LYS A 74 12.16 -4.44 -16.59
N PRO A 75 11.52 -4.58 -17.76
CA PRO A 75 11.81 -5.71 -18.63
C PRO A 75 13.26 -5.55 -19.06
N ASP A 76 14.15 -6.28 -18.40
CA ASP A 76 15.51 -6.47 -18.85
C ASP A 76 15.43 -7.56 -19.92
N PRO A 77 15.49 -7.21 -21.23
CA PRO A 77 15.23 -8.17 -22.30
C PRO A 77 16.20 -9.36 -22.26
N VAL A 78 17.38 -9.17 -21.67
CA VAL A 78 18.41 -10.21 -21.51
C VAL A 78 18.03 -11.26 -20.45
N ALA A 79 17.25 -10.88 -19.43
CA ALA A 79 16.76 -11.82 -18.42
C ALA A 79 15.56 -12.64 -18.91
N ASP A 80 14.76 -12.09 -19.83
CA ASP A 80 13.56 -12.74 -20.36
C ASP A 80 13.88 -13.86 -21.37
N GLU A 81 14.94 -13.73 -22.18
CA GLU A 81 15.43 -14.81 -23.05
C GLU A 81 15.97 -16.00 -22.26
N ASN A 82 16.79 -15.74 -21.23
CA ASN A 82 17.33 -16.79 -20.37
C ASN A 82 16.23 -17.57 -19.61
N ARG A 83 15.13 -16.89 -19.21
CA ARG A 83 13.97 -17.52 -18.58
C ARG A 83 13.18 -18.40 -19.56
N LYS A 84 13.02 -17.98 -20.82
CA LYS A 84 12.35 -18.77 -21.85
C LYS A 84 13.10 -20.06 -22.16
N ASP A 85 14.42 -19.99 -22.28
CA ASP A 85 15.25 -21.16 -22.55
C ASP A 85 15.26 -22.15 -21.37
N ALA A 86 15.30 -21.63 -20.13
CA ALA A 86 15.19 -22.45 -18.93
C ALA A 86 13.83 -23.17 -18.84
N ASN A 87 12.74 -22.46 -19.10
CA ASN A 87 11.40 -23.03 -19.09
C ASN A 87 11.19 -24.06 -20.21
N LEU A 88 11.73 -23.81 -21.41
CA LEU A 88 11.67 -24.74 -22.52
C LEU A 88 12.47 -26.02 -22.23
N LYS A 89 13.62 -25.90 -21.58
CA LYS A 89 14.43 -27.05 -21.16
C LYS A 89 13.71 -27.87 -20.08
N ALA A 90 13.15 -27.21 -19.07
CA ALA A 90 12.38 -27.88 -18.01
C ALA A 90 11.15 -28.62 -18.57
N ALA A 91 10.44 -28.01 -19.53
CA ALA A 91 9.29 -28.67 -20.18
C ALA A 91 9.71 -29.90 -21.00
N LYS A 92 10.87 -29.86 -21.67
CA LYS A 92 11.42 -31.01 -22.40
C LYS A 92 11.89 -32.12 -21.48
N GLU A 93 12.53 -31.79 -20.36
CA GLU A 93 12.94 -32.76 -19.33
C GLU A 93 11.72 -33.40 -18.67
N PHE A 94 10.72 -32.61 -18.28
CA PHE A 94 9.46 -33.12 -17.72
C PHE A 94 8.76 -34.08 -18.68
N LYS A 95 8.68 -33.74 -19.97
CA LYS A 95 8.10 -34.63 -20.98
C LYS A 95 8.91 -35.90 -21.15
N LYS A 96 10.25 -35.81 -21.17
CA LYS A 96 11.12 -36.97 -21.28
C LYS A 96 11.00 -37.91 -20.08
N ASP A 97 10.85 -37.38 -18.87
CA ASP A 97 10.60 -38.17 -17.67
C ASP A 97 9.22 -38.86 -17.73
N LEU A 98 8.21 -38.18 -18.31
CA LEU A 98 6.87 -38.74 -18.48
C LEU A 98 6.84 -39.87 -19.53
N ASP A 99 7.56 -39.70 -20.63
CA ASP A 99 7.68 -40.69 -21.71
C ASP A 99 8.65 -41.84 -21.34
N GLY A 100 9.64 -41.59 -20.47
CA GLY A 100 10.65 -42.57 -20.04
C GLY A 100 10.30 -43.43 -18.83
N ASN A 101 9.31 -43.03 -18.02
CA ASN A 101 8.77 -43.82 -16.90
C ASN A 101 7.50 -44.61 -17.26
N MET A 102 7.16 -44.70 -18.55
CA MET A 102 5.99 -45.43 -19.05
C MET A 102 6.36 -46.72 -19.82
N GLU A 103 7.56 -47.27 -19.56
CA GLU A 103 7.97 -48.65 -19.86
C GLU A 103 8.06 -49.49 -18.58
#